data_AF-A0A3L7STY8-F1
#
_entry.id   AF-A0A3L7STY8-F1
#
_cell.length_a   1.000
_cell.length_b   1.000
_cell.length_c   1.000
_cell.angle_alpha   90.00
_cell.angle_beta   90.00
_cell.angle_gamma   90.00
#
_symmetry.space_group_name_H-M   'P 1'
#
loop_
_entity.id
_entity.type
_entity.pdbx_description
1 polymer ?
#
loop_
_entity_poly.entity_id
_entity_poly.type
_entity_poly.pdbx_seq_one_letter_code
_entity_poly.pdbx_strand_id
1 'polypeptide(L)'
;MVRRAAIVLVALCLMSPAGLGHAESPEADRGGIAGLEDRLKTGLRVQAPRDVKFVETVATKVREGRLPEKLVDSTYLWAVRRGKKYPFPAFEHVIRLQAAKLGVPLE
;
A
#
# COMPACT_ATOMS: atom_id res chain seq x y z
N MET A 1 7.14 35.41 -33.08
CA MET A 1 5.84 35.64 -33.77
C MET A 1 5.62 34.53 -34.79
N VAL A 2 4.45 33.89 -34.70
CA VAL A 2 3.71 33.12 -35.73
C VAL A 2 4.31 31.84 -36.30
N ARG A 3 3.54 30.73 -36.17
CA ARG A 3 3.22 29.72 -37.22
C ARG A 3 2.26 28.68 -36.60
N ARG A 4 0.94 28.85 -36.72
CA ARG A 4 0.02 28.47 -37.82
C ARG A 4 -0.26 26.97 -37.93
N ALA A 5 -1.57 26.67 -37.89
CA ALA A 5 -2.27 25.55 -38.55
C ALA A 5 -2.00 24.15 -37.98
N ALA A 6 -2.88 23.16 -38.06
CA ALA A 6 -4.10 22.98 -38.83
C ALA A 6 -5.00 21.99 -38.07
N ILE A 7 -6.30 22.22 -38.13
CA ILE A 7 -7.33 21.22 -37.87
C ILE A 7 -7.25 20.22 -39.03
N VAL A 8 -7.06 18.93 -38.73
CA VAL A 8 -7.36 17.85 -39.69
C VAL A 8 -8.20 16.81 -38.97
N LEU A 9 -9.46 16.77 -39.39
CA LEU A 9 -10.45 15.75 -39.13
C LEU A 9 -10.03 14.49 -39.91
N VAL A 10 -9.87 13.35 -39.23
CA VAL A 10 -9.98 12.03 -39.89
C VAL A 10 -10.89 11.18 -39.02
N ALA A 11 -12.15 11.12 -39.42
CA ALA A 11 -13.04 10.04 -39.08
C ALA A 11 -12.88 8.95 -40.14
N LEU A 12 -12.50 7.73 -39.77
CA LEU A 12 -13.02 6.55 -40.46
C LEU A 12 -12.89 5.28 -39.60
N CYS A 13 -14.03 4.63 -39.47
CA CYS A 13 -14.34 3.41 -38.76
C CYS A 13 -13.40 2.24 -39.10
N LEU A 14 -13.02 1.46 -38.08
CA LEU A 14 -12.79 0.02 -38.24
C LEU A 14 -13.56 -0.74 -37.17
N MET A 15 -14.30 -1.72 -37.64
CA MET A 15 -15.18 -2.62 -36.91
C MET A 15 -14.43 -3.69 -36.12
N SER A 16 -15.01 -4.04 -34.96
CA SER A 16 -15.13 -5.39 -34.36
C SER A 16 -13.86 -6.16 -33.94
N PRO A 17 -13.97 -7.21 -33.09
CA PRO A 17 -15.12 -7.70 -32.33
C PRO A 17 -14.87 -7.74 -30.81
N ALA A 18 -15.91 -8.13 -30.08
CA ALA A 18 -15.89 -8.56 -28.70
C ALA A 18 -14.72 -9.50 -28.39
N GLY A 19 -13.65 -8.96 -27.83
CA GLY A 19 -12.74 -9.69 -26.96
C GLY A 19 -13.31 -9.64 -25.55
N LEU A 20 -14.21 -10.56 -25.21
CA LEU A 20 -14.42 -11.00 -23.84
C LEU A 20 -13.12 -11.69 -23.38
N GLY A 21 -12.04 -10.91 -23.26
CA GLY A 21 -10.96 -11.22 -22.36
C GLY A 21 -11.54 -10.96 -20.98
N HIS A 22 -12.14 -11.98 -20.38
CA HIS A 22 -12.23 -12.05 -18.94
C HIS A 22 -10.81 -11.77 -18.45
N ALA A 23 -10.59 -10.58 -17.91
CA ALA A 23 -9.38 -10.31 -17.17
C ALA A 23 -9.46 -11.28 -16.00
N GLU A 24 -8.82 -12.43 -16.14
CA GLU A 24 -8.36 -13.22 -15.00
C GLU A 24 -7.51 -12.23 -14.20
N SER A 25 -8.19 -11.59 -13.24
CA SER A 25 -7.57 -10.81 -12.19
C SER A 25 -6.55 -11.76 -11.59
N PRO A 26 -5.25 -11.50 -11.77
CA PRO A 26 -4.26 -12.43 -11.29
C PRO A 26 -4.51 -12.57 -9.80
N GLU A 27 -4.49 -13.80 -9.32
CA GLU A 27 -4.53 -14.16 -7.91
C GLU A 27 -3.25 -13.67 -7.17
N ALA A 28 -2.86 -12.43 -7.41
CA ALA A 28 -1.61 -11.80 -7.01
C ALA A 28 -1.61 -11.34 -5.55
N ASP A 29 -2.75 -11.32 -4.87
CA ASP A 29 -2.86 -10.50 -3.65
C ASP A 29 -2.82 -11.27 -2.31
N ARG A 30 -2.80 -12.61 -2.32
CA ARG A 30 -2.67 -13.36 -1.05
C ARG A 30 -1.22 -13.46 -0.54
N GLY A 31 -0.23 -13.38 -1.43
CA GLY A 31 1.18 -13.44 -1.07
C GLY A 31 1.74 -12.12 -0.53
N GLY A 32 1.25 -10.99 -1.04
CA GLY A 32 1.76 -9.66 -0.66
C GLY A 32 1.48 -9.31 0.80
N ILE A 33 0.28 -9.64 1.29
CA ILE A 33 -0.18 -9.21 2.62
C ILE A 33 0.31 -10.13 3.74
N ALA A 34 0.33 -11.45 3.50
CA ALA A 34 1.04 -12.37 4.39
C ALA A 34 2.52 -11.95 4.47
N GLY A 35 3.12 -11.61 3.33
CA GLY A 35 4.47 -11.05 3.27
C GLY A 35 4.63 -9.71 4.01
N LEU A 36 3.61 -8.84 4.01
CA LEU A 36 3.66 -7.55 4.71
C LEU A 36 3.75 -7.75 6.22
N GLU A 37 2.94 -8.62 6.80
CA GLU A 37 2.96 -8.89 8.23
C GLU A 37 4.31 -9.45 8.68
N ASP A 38 4.81 -10.49 7.99
CA ASP A 38 6.12 -11.10 8.28
C ASP A 38 7.26 -10.10 8.14
N ARG A 39 7.21 -9.23 7.13
CA ARG A 39 8.18 -8.16 6.92
C ARG A 39 8.15 -7.13 8.04
N LEU A 40 6.97 -6.74 8.52
CA LEU A 40 6.83 -5.82 9.65
C LEU A 40 7.35 -6.45 10.94
N LYS A 41 6.95 -7.70 11.26
CA LYS A 41 7.41 -8.42 12.46
C LYS A 41 8.94 -8.53 12.48
N THR A 42 9.53 -8.97 11.37
CA THR A 42 10.98 -9.18 11.23
C THR A 42 11.74 -7.86 11.22
N GLY A 43 11.37 -6.94 10.33
CA GLY A 43 12.11 -5.69 10.12
C GLY A 43 11.96 -4.70 11.28
N LEU A 44 10.82 -4.72 11.99
CA LEU A 44 10.64 -3.90 13.18
C LEU A 44 11.17 -4.55 14.46
N ARG A 45 11.64 -5.81 14.38
CA ARG A 45 12.18 -6.61 15.48
C ARG A 45 11.17 -6.78 16.61
N VAL A 46 9.93 -7.07 16.23
CA VAL A 46 8.82 -7.22 17.17
C VAL A 46 8.95 -8.55 17.91
N GLN A 47 8.85 -8.52 19.24
CA GLN A 47 8.96 -9.72 20.08
C GLN A 47 7.82 -9.85 21.10
N ALA A 48 7.35 -8.71 21.65
CA ALA A 48 6.31 -8.74 22.66
C ALA A 48 4.96 -9.16 22.03
N PRO A 49 4.17 -10.05 22.65
CA PRO A 49 2.89 -10.51 22.10
C PRO A 49 1.92 -9.36 21.79
N ARG A 50 1.94 -8.28 22.58
CA ARG A 50 1.11 -7.09 22.33
C ARG A 50 1.51 -6.39 21.02
N ASP A 51 2.81 -6.29 20.76
CA ASP A 51 3.34 -5.57 19.61
C ASP A 51 3.14 -6.42 18.34
N VAL A 52 3.22 -7.76 18.47
CA VAL A 52 2.86 -8.72 17.42
C VAL A 52 1.41 -8.53 17.00
N LYS A 53 0.47 -8.51 17.97
CA LYS A 53 -0.95 -8.24 17.71
C LYS A 53 -1.17 -6.89 17.03
N PHE A 54 -0.46 -5.85 17.46
CA PHE A 54 -0.56 -4.55 16.81
C PHE A 54 -0.18 -4.61 15.32
N VAL A 55 0.91 -5.30 14.97
CA VAL A 55 1.30 -5.50 13.57
C VAL A 55 0.26 -6.31 12.78
N GLU A 56 -0.32 -7.33 13.38
CA GLU A 56 -1.41 -8.13 12.78
C GLU A 56 -2.66 -7.26 12.50
N THR A 57 -3.01 -6.37 13.44
CA THR A 57 -4.08 -5.38 13.24
C THR A 57 -3.76 -4.46 12.07
N VAL A 58 -2.53 -3.93 11.98
CA VAL A 58 -2.09 -3.08 10.86
C VAL A 58 -2.20 -3.83 9.53
N ALA A 59 -1.67 -5.05 9.44
CA ALA A 59 -1.74 -5.86 8.22
C ALA A 59 -3.19 -6.17 7.82
N THR A 60 -4.06 -6.41 8.80
CA THR A 60 -5.49 -6.61 8.57
C THR A 60 -6.16 -5.35 8.06
N LYS A 61 -5.87 -4.16 8.61
CA LYS A 61 -6.41 -2.89 8.10
C LYS A 61 -5.93 -2.55 6.70
N VAL A 62 -4.72 -2.97 6.32
CA VAL A 62 -4.24 -2.88 4.94
C VAL A 62 -5.01 -3.82 4.02
N ARG A 63 -5.22 -5.08 4.45
CA ARG A 63 -6.03 -6.08 3.72
C ARG A 63 -7.46 -5.64 3.48
N GLU A 64 -8.06 -4.98 4.48
CA GLU A 64 -9.40 -4.38 4.37
C GLU A 64 -9.43 -3.14 3.46
N GLY A 65 -8.29 -2.67 2.95
CA GLY A 65 -8.18 -1.43 2.17
C GLY A 65 -8.42 -0.15 2.98
N ARG A 66 -8.53 -0.26 4.31
CA ARG A 66 -8.79 0.89 5.20
C ARG A 66 -7.52 1.70 5.46
N LEU A 67 -6.39 1.01 5.58
CA LEU A 67 -5.08 1.63 5.74
C LEU A 67 -4.27 1.46 4.45
N PRO A 68 -3.84 2.54 3.78
CA PRO A 68 -3.07 2.41 2.54
C PRO A 68 -1.75 1.67 2.76
N GLU A 69 -1.47 0.62 1.98
CA GLU A 69 -0.21 -0.15 2.07
C GLU A 69 1.02 0.74 1.91
N LYS A 70 0.99 1.64 0.92
CA LYS A 70 2.07 2.60 0.65
C LYS A 70 2.39 3.49 1.87
N LEU A 71 1.39 3.82 2.68
CA LEU A 71 1.59 4.60 3.91
C LEU A 71 2.34 3.76 4.95
N VAL A 72 1.94 2.50 5.12
CA VAL A 72 2.61 1.54 6.01
C VAL A 72 4.05 1.33 5.58
N ASP A 73 4.28 1.08 4.29
CA ASP A 73 5.61 0.90 3.70
C ASP A 73 6.53 2.09 3.91
N SER A 74 6.03 3.29 3.64
CA SER A 74 6.80 4.53 3.81
C SER A 74 7.18 4.73 5.27
N THR A 75 6.26 4.45 6.19
CA THR A 75 6.47 4.56 7.64
C THR A 75 7.45 3.49 8.14
N TYR A 76 7.32 2.26 7.66
CA TYR A 76 8.24 1.15 7.94
C TYR A 76 9.66 1.48 7.50
N LEU A 77 9.84 1.89 6.24
CA LEU A 77 11.14 2.24 5.69
C LEU A 77 11.78 3.41 6.45
N TRP A 78 10.98 4.42 6.82
CA TRP A 78 11.45 5.51 7.67
C TRP A 78 11.95 4.97 9.02
N ALA A 79 11.16 4.15 9.71
CA ALA A 79 11.50 3.64 11.03
C ALA A 79 12.78 2.79 11.02
N VAL A 80 12.93 1.91 10.04
CA VAL A 80 14.12 1.04 9.90
C VAL A 80 15.36 1.87 9.53
N ARG A 81 15.25 2.84 8.61
CA ARG A 81 16.38 3.69 8.18
C ARG A 81 16.96 4.56 9.30
N ARG A 82 16.22 4.78 10.39
CA ARG A 82 16.75 5.49 11.57
C ARG A 82 17.87 4.72 12.29
N GLY A 83 18.09 3.44 11.98
CA GLY A 83 19.18 2.64 12.53
C GLY A 83 19.11 2.45 14.06
N LYS A 84 17.93 2.64 14.66
CA LYS A 84 17.74 2.42 16.10
C LYS A 84 17.65 0.92 16.39
N LYS A 85 18.17 0.51 17.56
CA LYS A 85 18.12 -0.89 18.02
C LYS A 85 16.70 -1.46 18.02
N TYR A 86 15.72 -0.62 18.36
CA TYR A 86 14.29 -0.95 18.38
C TYR A 86 13.52 0.05 17.52
N PRO A 87 13.26 -0.27 16.24
CA PRO A 87 12.52 0.61 15.33
C PRO A 87 10.99 0.59 15.56
N PHE A 88 10.45 -0.48 16.15
CA PHE A 88 9.00 -0.64 16.37
C PHE A 88 8.33 0.55 17.08
N PRO A 89 8.81 1.07 18.22
CA PRO A 89 8.10 2.16 18.92
C PRO A 89 7.97 3.44 18.08
N ALA A 90 8.96 3.72 17.23
CA ALA A 90 8.89 4.87 16.33
C ALA A 90 7.87 4.64 15.20
N PHE A 91 7.85 3.44 14.64
CA PHE A 91 6.86 3.03 13.65
C PHE A 91 5.44 3.12 14.23
N GLU A 92 5.20 2.49 15.38
CA GLU A 92 3.90 2.45 16.07
C GLU A 92 3.37 3.86 16.32
N HIS A 93 4.21 4.75 16.85
CA HIS A 93 3.82 6.13 17.09
C HIS A 93 3.39 6.85 15.81
N VAL A 94 4.20 6.78 14.74
CA VAL A 94 3.90 7.50 13.50
C VAL A 94 2.70 6.89 12.77
N ILE A 95 2.59 5.57 12.70
CA ILE A 95 1.49 4.93 11.99
C ILE A 95 0.16 5.20 12.68
N ARG A 96 0.11 5.25 14.03
CA ARG A 96 -1.09 5.67 14.77
C ARG A 96 -1.50 7.09 14.41
N LEU A 97 -0.56 8.04 14.35
CA LEU A 97 -0.86 9.41 13.97
C LEU A 97 -1.41 9.51 12.55
N GLN A 98 -0.85 8.76 11.60
CA GLN A 98 -1.32 8.78 10.22
C GLN A 98 -2.68 8.09 10.07
N ALA A 99 -2.89 6.96 10.74
CA ALA A 99 -4.15 6.24 10.73
C ALA A 99 -5.28 7.07 11.38
N ALA A 100 -4.98 7.78 12.47
CA ALA A 100 -5.93 8.70 13.10
C ALA A 100 -6.38 9.82 12.14
N LYS A 101 -5.48 10.38 11.33
CA LYS A 101 -5.84 11.37 10.28
C LYS A 101 -6.76 10.80 9.20
N LEU A 102 -6.69 9.49 8.96
CA LEU A 102 -7.55 8.78 8.03
C LEU A 102 -8.85 8.29 8.68
N GLY A 103 -9.06 8.53 9.99
CA GLY A 103 -10.22 8.00 10.72
C GLY A 103 -10.17 6.47 10.90
N VAL A 104 -8.99 5.87 10.83
CA VAL A 104 -8.78 4.42 11.01
C VAL A 104 -8.10 4.19 12.37
N PRO A 105 -8.84 3.80 13.42
CA PRO A 105 -8.24 3.52 14.72
C PRO A 105 -7.38 2.25 14.65
N LEU A 106 -6.19 2.31 15.27
CA LEU A 106 -5.27 1.19 15.45
C LEU A 106 -5.08 0.96 16.95
N GLU A 107 -5.74 -0.06 17.49
CA GLU A 107 -5.68 -0.46 18.90
C GLU A 107 -4.49 -1.40 19.17
#